data_AF-A0AAV8PEC8-F1
#
_entry.id   AF-A0AAV8PEC8-F1
#
_cell.length_a   1.000
_cell.length_b   1.000
_cell.length_c   1.000
_cell.angle_alpha   90.00
_cell.angle_beta   90.00
_cell.angle_gamma   90.00
#
_symmetry.space_group_name_H-M   'P 1'
#
loop_
_entity.id
_entity.type
_entity.pdbx_description
1 polymer ?
#
loop_
_entity_poly.entity_id
_entity_poly.type
_entity_poly.pdbx_seq_one_letter_code
_entity_poly.pdbx_strand_id
1 'polypeptide(L)'
;MSTAAVHCVAPLVGANKPKAAASARPAGVLCNLNNSSGSNKKNASSVPSPSFPRLIRNSPVFATPTTAAPAAVMEPVERVKSGFADFKKEVYEKKTDLFADLKEGQSPKFMVFACADSRVCPSVVLNFQPGEAFTIRNIANMVPPYDQVKYAGVGAAIEYAVLHLKVENIMVIGHSRCGGIKGLMSVKDDGTTSTDFIEDWVKICLPARDKVKANYSSLPFEEQCTQCEKEAVNVSLHNLKTYPFVKEAVEKKSLKLIGAHYDFVNGVFETWEA
;
A
#
# COMPACT_ATOMS: atom_id res chain seq x y z
N MET A 1 -53.49 -0.09 -25.93
CA MET A 1 -52.27 0.69 -26.21
C MET A 1 -51.09 -0.26 -26.18
N SER A 2 -50.34 -0.25 -27.27
CA SER A 2 -49.24 -1.16 -27.61
C SER A 2 -47.99 -0.88 -26.77
N THR A 3 -47.21 -1.91 -26.45
CA THR A 3 -45.75 -1.89 -26.66
C THR A 3 -45.15 -3.29 -26.54
N ALA A 4 -44.23 -3.55 -27.45
CA ALA A 4 -43.76 -4.86 -27.88
C ALA A 4 -42.60 -5.40 -27.03
N ALA A 5 -42.56 -6.73 -26.90
CA ALA A 5 -41.41 -7.48 -26.44
C ALA A 5 -40.42 -7.68 -27.60
N VAL A 6 -39.16 -7.32 -27.39
CA VAL A 6 -38.06 -7.65 -28.31
C VAL A 6 -37.33 -8.87 -27.73
N HIS A 7 -37.48 -10.01 -28.40
CA HIS A 7 -36.62 -11.17 -28.25
C HIS A 7 -35.37 -10.99 -29.11
N CYS A 8 -34.18 -11.11 -28.50
CA CYS A 8 -32.92 -11.26 -29.23
C CYS A 8 -32.38 -12.67 -28.97
N VAL A 9 -32.33 -13.47 -30.04
CA VAL A 9 -31.75 -14.81 -30.09
C VAL A 9 -30.26 -14.68 -30.39
N ALA A 10 -29.41 -15.34 -29.61
CA ALA A 10 -27.97 -15.49 -29.90
C ALA A 10 -27.69 -16.92 -30.42
N PRO A 11 -26.84 -17.11 -31.45
CA PRO A 11 -26.51 -18.44 -31.94
C PRO A 11 -25.37 -19.08 -31.14
N LEU A 12 -25.57 -20.36 -30.84
CA LEU A 12 -24.59 -21.31 -30.31
C LEU A 12 -23.50 -21.59 -31.35
N VAL A 13 -22.23 -21.48 -30.96
CA VAL A 13 -21.08 -22.02 -31.71
C VAL A 13 -20.26 -22.91 -30.78
N GLY A 14 -19.91 -24.08 -31.32
CA GLY A 14 -19.58 -25.28 -30.60
C GLY A 14 -18.16 -25.34 -30.04
N ALA A 15 -18.05 -26.10 -28.95
CA ALA A 15 -16.81 -26.50 -28.34
C ALA A 15 -16.08 -27.56 -29.17
N ASN A 16 -14.77 -27.41 -29.32
CA ASN A 16 -13.90 -28.47 -29.84
C ASN A 16 -12.74 -28.68 -28.85
N LYS A 17 -12.71 -29.87 -28.22
CA LYS A 17 -11.56 -30.41 -27.46
C LYS A 17 -10.52 -30.96 -28.44
N PRO A 18 -9.25 -31.06 -28.01
CA PRO A 18 -8.62 -32.38 -28.13
C PRO A 18 -7.89 -32.87 -26.88
N LYS A 19 -7.52 -34.14 -27.01
CA LYS A 19 -7.20 -35.18 -26.03
C LYS A 19 -5.89 -34.98 -25.26
N ALA A 20 -5.85 -35.65 -24.10
CA ALA A 20 -4.67 -35.94 -23.29
C ALA A 20 -3.67 -36.86 -24.00
N ALA A 21 -2.39 -36.71 -23.64
CA ALA A 21 -1.39 -37.77 -23.71
C ALA A 21 -0.46 -37.65 -22.49
N ALA A 22 -0.33 -38.76 -21.76
CA ALA A 22 0.59 -38.97 -20.66
C ALA A 22 2.00 -39.31 -21.18
N SER A 23 3.05 -39.01 -20.42
CA SER A 23 4.23 -39.90 -20.27
C SER A 23 5.24 -39.40 -19.22
N ALA A 24 5.43 -40.25 -18.20
CA ALA A 24 6.67 -40.65 -17.53
C ALA A 24 7.75 -39.63 -17.06
N ARG A 25 8.02 -39.68 -15.73
CA ARG A 25 9.34 -39.47 -15.11
C ARG A 25 10.32 -40.61 -15.47
N PRO A 26 11.64 -40.42 -15.31
CA PRO A 26 12.33 -40.90 -14.08
C PRO A 26 13.25 -39.83 -13.45
N ALA A 27 13.43 -39.80 -12.12
CA ALA A 27 14.62 -40.30 -11.38
C ALA A 27 15.95 -39.75 -11.96
N GLY A 28 16.75 -38.94 -11.27
CA GLY A 28 17.21 -39.07 -9.88
C GLY A 28 18.70 -39.43 -9.93
N VAL A 29 19.59 -38.49 -9.62
CA VAL A 29 20.99 -38.76 -9.23
C VAL A 29 21.41 -37.72 -8.21
N LEU A 30 21.35 -38.11 -6.93
CA LEU A 30 22.34 -37.72 -5.92
C LEU A 30 23.68 -38.35 -6.32
N CYS A 31 24.81 -37.67 -6.05
CA CYS A 31 25.96 -38.25 -5.34
C CYS A 31 27.11 -37.23 -5.17
N ASN A 32 27.43 -36.99 -3.90
CA ASN A 32 28.76 -36.91 -3.27
C ASN A 32 29.83 -35.90 -3.71
N LEU A 33 30.07 -34.96 -2.78
CA LEU A 33 31.25 -34.94 -1.90
C LEU A 33 32.50 -35.64 -2.44
N ASN A 34 33.54 -34.85 -2.73
CA ASN A 34 34.90 -35.28 -2.43
C ASN A 34 35.69 -34.13 -1.81
N ASN A 35 36.12 -34.41 -0.58
CA ASN A 35 37.10 -33.69 0.21
C ASN A 35 38.48 -34.08 -0.32
N SER A 36 39.34 -33.12 -0.67
CA SER A 36 40.78 -33.38 -0.75
C SER A 36 41.55 -32.16 -0.28
N SER A 37 42.29 -32.41 0.79
CA SER A 37 43.30 -31.57 1.42
C SER A 37 44.49 -31.38 0.47
N GLY A 38 44.94 -30.13 0.34
CA GLY A 38 46.12 -29.79 -0.46
C GLY A 38 46.67 -28.44 -0.06
N SER A 39 47.60 -28.46 0.89
CA SER A 39 48.43 -27.34 1.29
C SER A 39 49.39 -26.93 0.16
N ASN A 40 49.40 -25.68 -0.29
CA ASN A 40 50.66 -24.95 -0.48
C ASN A 40 50.52 -23.43 -0.65
N LYS A 41 51.65 -22.78 -0.32
CA LYS A 41 51.91 -21.36 -0.07
C LYS A 41 51.86 -20.43 -1.29
N LYS A 42 51.53 -19.17 -0.99
CA LYS A 42 52.00 -17.89 -1.56
C LYS A 42 51.72 -17.61 -3.05
N ASN A 43 50.87 -16.62 -3.29
CA ASN A 43 51.27 -15.46 -4.09
C ASN A 43 50.38 -14.24 -3.78
N ALA A 44 51.03 -13.12 -3.45
CA ALA A 44 50.40 -11.82 -3.33
C ALA A 44 50.23 -11.24 -4.74
N SER A 45 48.99 -11.05 -5.16
CA SER A 45 48.65 -10.17 -6.28
C SER A 45 47.48 -9.31 -5.86
N SER A 46 47.73 -8.00 -5.89
CA SER A 46 46.78 -6.93 -5.60
C SER A 46 45.63 -6.96 -6.60
N VAL A 47 44.45 -7.36 -6.14
CA VAL A 47 43.19 -7.21 -6.89
C VAL A 47 42.70 -5.77 -6.74
N PRO A 48 42.42 -5.02 -7.82
CA PRO A 48 41.80 -3.71 -7.71
C PRO A 48 40.38 -3.88 -7.19
N SER A 49 40.02 -3.17 -6.12
CA SER A 49 38.63 -3.08 -5.67
C SER A 49 37.73 -2.55 -6.79
N PRO A 50 36.56 -3.16 -7.05
CA PRO A 50 35.61 -2.58 -7.97
C PRO A 50 35.13 -1.26 -7.39
N SER A 51 35.42 -0.17 -8.11
CA SER A 51 34.87 1.16 -7.85
C SER A 51 33.36 1.09 -8.00
N PHE A 52 32.65 1.03 -6.87
CA PHE A 52 31.21 1.20 -6.84
C PHE A 52 30.86 2.59 -7.41
N PRO A 53 29.86 2.71 -8.30
CA PRO A 53 29.33 4.00 -8.70
C PRO A 53 28.93 4.77 -7.45
N ARG A 54 29.41 6.00 -7.35
CA ARG A 54 29.09 6.93 -6.28
C ARG A 54 27.56 7.04 -6.22
N LEU A 55 26.93 6.48 -5.18
CA LEU A 55 25.52 6.67 -4.91
C LEU A 55 25.24 8.17 -4.96
N ILE A 56 24.46 8.59 -5.96
CA ILE A 56 23.87 9.93 -5.95
C ILE A 56 23.07 9.98 -4.65
N ARG A 57 23.52 10.77 -3.68
CA ARG A 57 22.75 11.08 -2.49
C ARG A 57 21.46 11.73 -2.98
N ASN A 58 20.37 10.96 -3.04
CA ASN A 58 19.06 11.49 -3.36
C ASN A 58 18.62 12.39 -2.21
N SER A 59 18.73 13.70 -2.42
CA SER A 59 18.15 14.69 -1.52
C SER A 59 16.63 14.50 -1.44
N PRO A 60 16.03 14.59 -0.24
CA PRO A 60 14.58 14.47 -0.07
C PRO A 60 13.84 15.46 -0.96
N VAL A 61 12.65 15.05 -1.44
CA VAL A 61 11.76 15.86 -2.32
C VAL A 61 11.17 17.05 -1.58
N PHE A 62 11.27 17.07 -0.26
CA PHE A 62 10.72 18.15 0.54
C PHE A 62 11.74 19.28 0.59
N ALA A 63 11.31 20.47 0.15
CA ALA A 63 12.04 21.69 0.42
C ALA A 63 12.38 21.73 1.91
N THR A 64 13.66 21.97 2.23
CA THR A 64 14.05 22.21 3.61
C THR A 64 13.26 23.41 4.11
N PRO A 65 12.64 23.34 5.30
CA PRO A 65 11.93 24.50 5.82
C PRO A 65 12.94 25.62 6.02
N THR A 66 12.86 26.64 5.17
CA THR A 66 13.58 27.90 5.39
C THR A 66 13.19 28.40 6.77
N THR A 67 14.18 28.67 7.63
CA THR A 67 13.99 29.24 8.96
C THR A 67 13.21 30.55 8.83
N ALA A 68 11.90 30.50 9.09
CA ALA A 68 11.02 31.65 9.04
C ALA A 68 10.79 32.20 10.45
N ALA A 69 10.97 33.52 10.57
CA ALA A 69 10.59 34.35 11.71
C ALA A 69 9.07 34.21 12.02
N PRO A 70 8.55 34.72 13.16
CA PRO A 70 7.23 34.34 13.66
C PRO A 70 6.17 34.58 12.59
N ALA A 71 5.49 33.48 12.21
CA ALA A 71 4.70 33.42 11.00
C ALA A 71 3.56 34.44 11.06
N ALA A 72 3.68 35.51 10.27
CA ALA A 72 2.50 36.24 9.85
C ALA A 72 1.53 35.23 9.23
N VAL A 73 0.26 35.26 9.67
CA VAL A 73 -0.78 34.37 9.13
C VAL A 73 -0.93 34.70 7.65
N MET A 74 -0.38 33.84 6.80
CA MET A 74 -0.47 33.97 5.36
C MET A 74 -1.88 33.56 4.91
N GLU A 75 -2.46 34.32 3.99
CA GLU A 75 -3.73 33.98 3.35
C GLU A 75 -3.66 32.56 2.72
N PRO A 76 -4.68 31.68 2.91
CA PRO A 76 -4.60 30.28 2.47
C PRO A 76 -4.27 30.10 0.98
N VAL A 77 -4.83 30.93 0.11
CA VAL A 77 -4.55 30.85 -1.34
C VAL A 77 -3.10 31.19 -1.65
N GLU A 78 -2.54 32.21 -0.97
CA GLU A 78 -1.14 32.60 -1.13
C GLU A 78 -0.19 31.55 -0.54
N ARG A 79 -0.59 30.85 0.54
CA ARG A 79 0.15 29.70 1.05
C ARG A 79 0.24 28.57 0.03
N VAL A 80 -0.81 28.31 -0.74
CA VAL A 80 -0.80 27.30 -1.80
C VAL A 80 0.10 27.73 -2.97
N LYS A 81 -0.03 28.99 -3.42
CA LYS A 81 0.80 29.53 -4.52
C LYS A 81 2.29 29.52 -4.19
N SER A 82 2.66 30.02 -3.01
CA SER A 82 4.06 30.04 -2.56
C SER A 82 4.62 28.63 -2.42
N GLY A 83 3.86 27.70 -1.84
CA GLY A 83 4.27 26.30 -1.74
C GLY A 83 4.50 25.62 -3.10
N PHE A 84 3.68 25.92 -4.11
CA PHE A 84 3.90 25.41 -5.46
C PHE A 84 5.12 26.06 -6.13
N ALA A 85 5.34 27.37 -5.94
CA ALA A 85 6.52 28.05 -6.46
C ALA A 85 7.81 27.43 -5.89
N ASP A 86 7.82 27.11 -4.60
CA ASP A 86 8.94 26.41 -3.95
C ASP A 86 9.13 25.00 -4.51
N PHE A 87 8.05 24.21 -4.63
CA PHE A 87 8.13 22.88 -5.26
C PHE A 87 8.69 22.96 -6.69
N LYS A 88 8.22 23.92 -7.49
CA LYS A 88 8.67 24.11 -8.87
C LYS A 88 10.18 24.34 -8.92
N LYS A 89 10.67 25.29 -8.13
CA LYS A 89 12.08 25.69 -8.12
C LYS A 89 12.99 24.64 -7.49
N GLU A 90 12.58 24.07 -6.37
CA GLU A 90 13.45 23.23 -5.54
C GLU A 90 13.37 21.74 -5.92
N VAL A 91 12.32 21.31 -6.62
CA VAL A 91 12.11 19.91 -6.99
C VAL A 91 11.98 19.75 -8.50
N TYR A 92 10.98 20.38 -9.10
CA TYR A 92 10.63 20.13 -10.50
C TYR A 92 11.77 20.50 -11.46
N GLU A 93 12.28 21.73 -11.34
CA GLU A 93 13.35 22.26 -12.20
C GLU A 93 14.71 21.60 -11.92
N LYS A 94 14.92 21.03 -10.72
CA LYS A 94 16.17 20.34 -10.35
C LYS A 94 16.19 18.85 -10.71
N LYS A 95 15.02 18.24 -10.96
CA LYS A 95 14.86 16.81 -11.29
C LYS A 95 14.31 16.65 -12.70
N THR A 96 14.95 17.28 -13.69
CA THR A 96 14.48 17.34 -15.08
C THR A 96 14.24 15.96 -15.68
N ASP A 97 15.14 15.02 -15.46
CA ASP A 97 15.08 13.69 -16.06
C ASP A 97 13.91 12.89 -15.48
N LEU A 98 13.74 12.93 -14.15
CA LEU A 98 12.60 12.32 -13.48
C LEU A 98 11.27 12.84 -14.02
N PHE A 99 11.12 14.17 -14.13
CA PHE A 99 9.88 14.76 -14.64
C PHE A 99 9.74 14.68 -16.17
N ALA A 100 10.81 14.38 -16.92
CA ALA A 100 10.71 14.05 -18.33
C ALA A 100 10.02 12.69 -18.49
N ASP A 101 10.47 11.67 -17.76
CA ASP A 101 9.86 10.34 -17.80
C ASP A 101 8.40 10.36 -17.31
N LEU A 102 8.12 11.10 -16.22
CA LEU A 102 6.77 11.18 -15.65
C LEU A 102 5.75 11.90 -16.55
N LYS A 103 6.18 12.65 -17.55
CA LYS A 103 5.27 13.25 -18.54
C LYS A 103 4.72 12.22 -19.52
N GLU A 104 5.50 11.18 -19.80
CA GLU A 104 5.12 10.11 -20.73
C GLU A 104 4.20 9.08 -20.06
N GLY A 105 4.30 8.91 -18.74
CA GLY A 105 3.39 8.05 -17.98
C GLY A 105 3.84 7.77 -16.55
N GLN A 106 3.14 6.87 -15.89
CA GLN A 106 3.48 6.38 -14.54
C GLN A 106 3.55 4.85 -14.51
N SER A 107 4.47 4.31 -13.72
CA SER A 107 4.66 2.87 -13.51
C SER A 107 5.04 2.55 -12.05
N PRO A 108 4.25 3.01 -11.06
CA PRO A 108 4.58 2.83 -9.65
C PRO A 108 4.68 1.36 -9.28
N LYS A 109 5.61 1.05 -8.37
CA LYS A 109 5.79 -0.31 -7.84
C LYS A 109 4.96 -0.57 -6.59
N PHE A 110 4.48 0.50 -5.95
CA PHE A 110 3.66 0.45 -4.76
C PHE A 110 2.28 1.03 -5.02
N MET A 111 1.25 0.36 -4.50
CA MET A 111 0.00 0.98 -4.09
C MET A 111 0.03 1.15 -2.57
N VAL A 112 -0.37 2.32 -2.07
CA VAL A 112 -0.34 2.61 -0.63
C VAL A 112 -1.71 3.07 -0.16
N PHE A 113 -2.26 2.40 0.85
CA PHE A 113 -3.35 2.90 1.67
C PHE A 113 -2.77 3.55 2.94
N ALA A 114 -3.05 4.84 3.12
CA ALA A 114 -2.66 5.59 4.30
C ALA A 114 -3.84 6.42 4.83
N CYS A 115 -3.76 6.87 6.09
CA CYS A 115 -4.85 7.64 6.67
C CYS A 115 -4.89 9.05 6.07
N ALA A 116 -6.07 9.66 6.01
CA ALA A 116 -6.26 11.07 5.66
C ALA A 116 -5.66 12.05 6.69
N ASP A 117 -5.24 11.55 7.85
CA ASP A 117 -4.57 12.32 8.91
C ASP A 117 -3.39 13.15 8.38
N SER A 118 -3.39 14.46 8.64
CA SER A 118 -2.43 15.40 8.08
C SER A 118 -0.98 15.15 8.49
N ARG A 119 -0.75 14.34 9.54
CA ARG A 119 0.58 14.06 10.12
C ARG A 119 1.33 12.91 9.44
N VAL A 120 0.64 12.11 8.62
CA VAL A 120 1.14 10.80 8.14
C VAL A 120 1.17 10.70 6.62
N CYS A 121 1.53 11.79 5.93
CA CYS A 121 1.68 11.77 4.47
C CYS A 121 2.70 10.69 4.05
N PRO A 122 2.30 9.63 3.33
CA PRO A 122 3.18 8.48 3.08
C PRO A 122 4.39 8.85 2.23
N SER A 123 4.25 9.78 1.27
CA SER A 123 5.38 10.27 0.49
C SER A 123 6.44 10.97 1.34
N VAL A 124 6.04 11.62 2.44
CA VAL A 124 6.97 12.24 3.39
C VAL A 124 7.60 11.18 4.27
N VAL A 125 6.77 10.38 4.94
CA VAL A 125 7.21 9.40 5.95
C VAL A 125 8.17 8.36 5.36
N LEU A 126 7.90 7.91 4.13
CA LEU A 126 8.69 6.88 3.45
C LEU A 126 9.62 7.43 2.37
N ASN A 127 9.69 8.77 2.21
CA ASN A 127 10.51 9.43 1.21
C ASN A 127 10.25 8.95 -0.24
N PHE A 128 9.00 8.58 -0.56
CA PHE A 128 8.64 8.24 -1.94
C PHE A 128 8.82 9.45 -2.85
N GLN A 129 9.46 9.22 -3.99
CA GLN A 129 9.57 10.14 -5.09
C GLN A 129 8.27 10.16 -5.92
N PRO A 130 8.01 11.25 -6.66
CA PRO A 130 6.97 11.25 -7.68
C PRO A 130 7.11 10.04 -8.61
N GLY A 131 6.01 9.30 -8.80
CA GLY A 131 5.97 8.09 -9.63
C GLY A 131 6.22 6.76 -8.90
N GLU A 132 6.66 6.75 -7.64
CA GLU A 132 6.95 5.48 -6.93
C GLU A 132 5.72 4.80 -6.33
N ALA A 133 4.74 5.59 -5.87
CA ALA A 133 3.59 5.08 -5.13
C ALA A 133 2.24 5.66 -5.63
N PHE A 134 1.33 4.78 -6.04
CA PHE A 134 -0.07 5.11 -6.28
C PHE A 134 -0.83 5.11 -4.93
N THR A 135 -1.18 6.28 -4.43
CA THR A 135 -1.61 6.45 -3.03
C THR A 135 -3.11 6.73 -2.91
N ILE A 136 -3.77 5.97 -2.04
CA ILE A 136 -5.15 6.22 -1.59
C ILE A 136 -5.13 6.64 -0.13
N ARG A 137 -5.84 7.73 0.19
CA ARG A 137 -5.97 8.24 1.55
C ARG A 137 -7.42 8.35 1.95
N ASN A 138 -7.80 7.66 3.03
CA ASN A 138 -9.15 7.67 3.58
C ASN A 138 -9.09 7.62 5.12
N ILE A 139 -10.25 7.63 5.78
CA ILE A 139 -10.33 7.67 7.24
C ILE A 139 -9.87 6.31 7.77
N ALA A 140 -8.84 6.33 8.63
CA ALA A 140 -8.22 5.15 9.23
C ALA A 140 -7.68 4.10 8.22
N ASN A 141 -7.25 4.54 7.02
CA ASN A 141 -6.53 3.70 6.04
C ASN A 141 -7.22 2.35 5.76
N MET A 142 -8.54 2.31 5.83
CA MET A 142 -9.31 1.08 5.76
C MET A 142 -9.47 0.64 4.31
N VAL A 143 -9.32 -0.65 4.09
CA VAL A 143 -9.72 -1.30 2.83
C VAL A 143 -11.01 -2.08 3.09
N PRO A 144 -12.16 -1.65 2.54
CA PRO A 144 -13.38 -2.43 2.60
C PRO A 144 -13.27 -3.74 1.78
N PRO A 145 -14.15 -4.73 2.03
CA PRO A 145 -14.26 -5.89 1.14
C PRO A 145 -14.80 -5.49 -0.24
N TYR A 146 -14.64 -6.39 -1.21
CA TYR A 146 -15.18 -6.23 -2.56
C TYR A 146 -16.70 -6.00 -2.53
N ASP A 147 -17.12 -4.81 -2.96
CA ASP A 147 -18.51 -4.43 -3.17
C ASP A 147 -18.58 -3.34 -4.25
N GLN A 148 -19.27 -3.64 -5.36
CA GLN A 148 -19.37 -2.73 -6.51
C GLN A 148 -20.33 -1.55 -6.26
N VAL A 149 -21.22 -1.66 -5.27
CA VAL A 149 -22.24 -0.65 -4.98
C VAL A 149 -21.75 0.28 -3.87
N LYS A 150 -21.29 -0.29 -2.75
CA LYS A 150 -20.92 0.50 -1.55
C LYS A 150 -19.52 1.10 -1.64
N TYR A 151 -18.57 0.39 -2.25
CA TYR A 151 -17.15 0.71 -2.12
C TYR A 151 -16.45 0.90 -3.46
N ALA A 152 -17.20 1.34 -4.48
CA ALA A 152 -16.71 1.54 -5.85
C ALA A 152 -15.44 2.42 -5.90
N GLY A 153 -15.33 3.46 -5.05
CA GLY A 153 -14.15 4.32 -5.02
C GLY A 153 -12.87 3.58 -4.64
N VAL A 154 -12.91 2.73 -3.61
CA VAL A 154 -11.75 1.92 -3.23
C VAL A 154 -11.54 0.79 -4.23
N GLY A 155 -12.61 0.13 -4.66
CA GLY A 155 -12.52 -0.96 -5.65
C GLY A 155 -11.89 -0.53 -6.96
N ALA A 156 -12.30 0.61 -7.51
CA ALA A 156 -11.73 1.17 -8.73
C ALA A 156 -10.24 1.50 -8.59
N ALA A 157 -9.82 2.03 -7.43
CA ALA A 157 -8.43 2.32 -7.18
C ALA A 157 -7.54 1.06 -7.14
N ILE A 158 -8.02 -0.01 -6.48
CA ILE A 158 -7.29 -1.28 -6.41
C ILE A 158 -7.26 -1.93 -7.80
N GLU A 159 -8.39 -1.96 -8.51
CA GLU A 159 -8.49 -2.49 -9.87
C GLU A 159 -7.52 -1.78 -10.81
N TYR A 160 -7.49 -0.44 -10.78
CA TYR A 160 -6.58 0.34 -11.61
C TYR A 160 -5.11 0.06 -11.27
N ALA A 161 -4.74 0.08 -9.99
CA ALA A 161 -3.37 -0.18 -9.58
C ALA A 161 -2.88 -1.58 -9.99
N VAL A 162 -3.70 -2.61 -9.78
CA VAL A 162 -3.31 -4.01 -10.02
C VAL A 162 -3.41 -4.38 -11.50
N LEU A 163 -4.52 -4.05 -12.16
CA LEU A 163 -4.77 -4.49 -13.53
C LEU A 163 -4.21 -3.55 -14.59
N HIS A 164 -4.04 -2.25 -14.31
CA HIS A 164 -3.55 -1.29 -15.30
C HIS A 164 -2.12 -0.83 -15.01
N LEU A 165 -1.83 -0.38 -13.79
CA LEU A 165 -0.48 0.08 -13.42
C LEU A 165 0.49 -1.08 -13.12
N LYS A 166 -0.04 -2.28 -12.88
CA LYS A 166 0.73 -3.49 -12.57
C LYS A 166 1.66 -3.29 -11.36
N VAL A 167 1.15 -2.66 -10.30
CA VAL A 167 1.89 -2.53 -9.04
C VAL A 167 2.29 -3.91 -8.53
N GLU A 168 3.45 -3.99 -7.88
CA GLU A 168 4.01 -5.24 -7.36
C GLU A 168 3.74 -5.39 -5.85
N ASN A 169 3.35 -4.30 -5.18
CA ASN A 169 3.14 -4.25 -3.74
C ASN A 169 1.89 -3.43 -3.42
N ILE A 170 1.03 -3.93 -2.53
CA ILE A 170 0.01 -3.14 -1.85
C ILE A 170 0.39 -3.05 -0.38
N MET A 171 0.61 -1.83 0.11
CA MET A 171 0.91 -1.55 1.51
C MET A 171 -0.27 -0.85 2.18
N VAL A 172 -0.69 -1.35 3.34
CA VAL A 172 -1.69 -0.70 4.21
C VAL A 172 -1.00 -0.20 5.47
N ILE A 173 -0.98 1.12 5.68
CA ILE A 173 -0.23 1.78 6.75
C ILE A 173 -1.20 2.32 7.80
N GLY A 174 -1.29 1.62 8.93
CA GLY A 174 -1.88 2.14 10.16
C GLY A 174 -0.95 3.17 10.83
N HIS A 175 -1.45 3.91 11.82
CA HIS A 175 -0.61 4.87 12.54
C HIS A 175 -1.08 5.12 13.96
N SER A 176 -0.15 5.55 14.83
CA SER A 176 -0.43 5.92 16.22
C SER A 176 -1.45 7.05 16.33
N ARG A 177 -2.29 7.02 17.37
CA ARG A 177 -3.28 8.05 17.70
C ARG A 177 -4.24 8.34 16.54
N CYS A 178 -4.71 7.28 15.88
CA CYS A 178 -5.64 7.40 14.78
C CYS A 178 -7.05 7.76 15.26
N GLY A 179 -7.55 8.93 14.85
CA GLY A 179 -8.89 9.40 15.21
C GLY A 179 -10.01 8.47 14.74
N GLY A 180 -9.88 7.86 13.55
CA GLY A 180 -10.87 6.92 13.04
C GLY A 180 -10.90 5.59 13.82
N ILE A 181 -9.75 5.09 14.27
CA ILE A 181 -9.69 3.90 15.14
C ILE A 181 -10.23 4.21 16.53
N LYS A 182 -9.91 5.38 17.09
CA LYS A 182 -10.52 5.83 18.34
C LYS A 182 -12.05 5.93 18.22
N GLY A 183 -12.54 6.44 17.09
CA GLY A 183 -13.95 6.46 16.74
C GLY A 183 -14.56 5.05 16.72
N LEU A 184 -13.95 4.13 15.97
CA LEU A 184 -14.33 2.71 15.92
C LEU A 184 -14.42 2.06 17.30
N MET A 185 -13.40 2.24 18.13
CA MET A 185 -13.35 1.69 19.49
C MET A 185 -14.42 2.27 20.41
N SER A 186 -14.95 3.45 20.08
CA SER A 186 -16.01 4.14 20.82
C SER A 186 -17.43 3.86 20.29
N VAL A 187 -17.57 3.14 19.16
CA VAL A 187 -18.89 2.78 18.61
C VAL A 187 -19.65 1.91 19.60
N LYS A 188 -20.89 2.31 19.89
CA LYS A 188 -21.79 1.57 20.77
C LYS A 188 -22.35 0.34 20.07
N ASP A 189 -22.58 -0.71 20.86
CA ASP A 189 -23.14 -1.98 20.36
C ASP A 189 -24.69 -2.00 20.37
N ASP A 190 -25.33 -0.88 20.72
CA ASP A 190 -26.79 -0.71 20.79
C ASP A 190 -27.45 -0.40 19.44
N GLY A 191 -26.67 -0.33 18.36
CA GLY A 191 -27.14 -0.04 17.00
C GLY A 191 -27.43 1.44 16.73
N THR A 192 -27.28 2.32 17.73
CA THR A 192 -27.44 3.76 17.54
C THR A 192 -26.25 4.35 16.78
N THR A 193 -26.51 5.37 15.96
CA THR A 193 -25.49 6.15 15.27
C THR A 193 -25.63 7.62 15.64
N SER A 194 -24.50 8.28 15.83
CA SER A 194 -24.38 9.71 16.15
C SER A 194 -23.78 10.52 14.99
N THR A 195 -23.37 9.85 13.91
CA THR A 195 -22.71 10.44 12.75
C THR A 195 -23.34 9.97 11.44
N ASP A 196 -23.34 10.81 10.42
CA ASP A 196 -23.96 10.50 9.12
C ASP A 196 -23.18 9.43 8.33
N PHE A 197 -21.84 9.48 8.38
CA PHE A 197 -20.97 8.62 7.57
C PHE A 197 -19.86 7.93 8.38
N ILE A 198 -19.40 8.55 9.46
CA ILE A 198 -18.16 8.14 10.13
C ILE A 198 -18.31 6.75 10.72
N GLU A 199 -19.40 6.49 11.45
CA GLU A 199 -19.67 5.18 12.04
C GLU A 199 -19.88 4.10 10.98
N ASP A 200 -20.61 4.39 9.89
CA ASP A 200 -20.79 3.42 8.80
C ASP A 200 -19.45 3.07 8.13
N TRP A 201 -18.60 4.06 7.90
CA TRP A 201 -17.27 3.86 7.33
C TRP A 201 -16.37 3.03 8.25
N VAL A 202 -16.19 3.44 9.51
CA VAL A 202 -15.23 2.76 10.39
C VAL A 202 -15.68 1.33 10.76
N LYS A 203 -16.97 1.01 10.58
CA LYS A 203 -17.49 -0.35 10.78
C LYS A 203 -16.88 -1.39 9.84
N ILE A 204 -16.21 -0.99 8.76
CA ILE A 204 -15.38 -1.88 7.93
C ILE A 204 -14.43 -2.73 8.80
N CYS A 205 -13.90 -2.16 9.88
CA CYS A 205 -12.97 -2.83 10.79
C CYS A 205 -13.60 -3.25 12.13
N LEU A 206 -14.93 -3.44 12.22
CA LEU A 206 -15.56 -4.06 13.40
C LEU A 206 -14.87 -5.37 13.85
N PRO A 207 -14.46 -6.29 12.95
CA PRO A 207 -13.76 -7.51 13.36
C PRO A 207 -12.47 -7.24 14.14
N ALA A 208 -11.74 -6.16 13.83
CA ALA A 208 -10.54 -5.76 14.56
C ALA A 208 -10.88 -5.27 15.97
N ARG A 209 -11.89 -4.39 16.09
CA ARG A 209 -12.40 -3.91 17.37
C ARG A 209 -12.84 -5.06 18.27
N ASP A 210 -13.60 -5.99 17.72
CA ASP A 210 -14.17 -7.10 18.49
C ASP A 210 -13.08 -8.05 18.99
N LYS A 211 -12.10 -8.37 18.12
CA LYS A 211 -10.91 -9.14 18.51
C LYS A 211 -10.10 -8.44 19.60
N VAL A 212 -9.94 -7.12 19.50
CA VAL A 212 -9.20 -6.35 20.52
C VAL A 212 -9.96 -6.29 21.84
N LYS A 213 -11.26 -6.01 21.83
CA LYS A 213 -12.11 -6.06 23.03
C LYS A 213 -12.04 -7.44 23.69
N ALA A 214 -12.05 -8.53 22.92
CA ALA A 214 -11.95 -9.88 23.46
C ALA A 214 -10.59 -10.16 24.10
N ASN A 215 -9.48 -9.82 23.43
CA ASN A 215 -8.13 -10.23 23.82
C ASN A 215 -7.42 -9.24 24.74
N TYR A 216 -7.83 -7.97 24.74
CA TYR A 216 -7.14 -6.86 25.40
C TYR A 216 -8.09 -5.99 26.24
N SER A 217 -9.23 -6.52 26.68
CA SER A 217 -10.21 -5.79 27.52
C SER A 217 -9.64 -5.20 28.81
N SER A 218 -8.58 -5.81 29.36
CA SER A 218 -7.91 -5.34 30.57
C SER A 218 -6.96 -4.16 30.34
N LEU A 219 -6.58 -3.87 29.09
CA LEU A 219 -5.69 -2.75 28.79
C LEU A 219 -6.41 -1.42 28.90
N PRO A 220 -5.70 -0.32 29.23
CA PRO A 220 -6.23 1.03 29.10
C PRO A 220 -6.75 1.30 27.69
N PHE A 221 -7.77 2.16 27.57
CA PHE A 221 -8.44 2.42 26.29
C PHE A 221 -7.49 2.85 25.16
N GLU A 222 -6.50 3.69 25.44
CA GLU A 222 -5.52 4.14 24.44
C GLU A 222 -4.58 2.99 23.99
N GLU A 223 -4.27 2.05 24.87
CA GLU A 223 -3.51 0.84 24.51
C GLU A 223 -4.36 -0.12 23.67
N GLN A 224 -5.66 -0.26 23.97
CA GLN A 224 -6.60 -0.98 23.10
C GLN A 224 -6.68 -0.33 21.72
N CYS A 225 -6.71 1.00 21.64
CA CYS A 225 -6.67 1.71 20.35
C CYS A 225 -5.39 1.36 19.58
N THR A 226 -4.24 1.33 20.25
CA THR A 226 -2.95 0.96 19.65
C THR A 226 -2.98 -0.47 19.09
N GLN A 227 -3.56 -1.43 19.82
CA GLN A 227 -3.76 -2.79 19.30
C GLN A 227 -4.73 -2.81 18.10
N CYS A 228 -5.79 -2.01 18.16
CA CYS A 228 -6.79 -1.93 17.10
C CYS A 228 -6.25 -1.25 15.83
N GLU A 229 -5.31 -0.32 15.94
CA GLU A 229 -4.65 0.29 14.78
C GLU A 229 -3.92 -0.77 13.94
N LYS A 230 -3.19 -1.68 14.59
CA LYS A 230 -2.49 -2.79 13.93
C LYS A 230 -3.47 -3.87 13.43
N GLU A 231 -4.48 -4.20 14.23
CA GLU A 231 -5.45 -5.23 13.82
C GLU A 231 -6.37 -4.75 12.68
N ALA A 232 -6.70 -3.46 12.60
CA ALA A 232 -7.46 -2.90 11.48
C ALA A 232 -6.68 -2.98 10.15
N VAL A 233 -5.35 -2.86 10.20
CA VAL A 233 -4.48 -3.15 9.05
C VAL A 233 -4.63 -4.61 8.64
N ASN A 234 -4.62 -5.57 9.57
CA ASN A 234 -4.81 -6.99 9.27
C ASN A 234 -6.18 -7.28 8.63
N VAL A 235 -7.26 -6.67 9.14
CA VAL A 235 -8.60 -6.77 8.52
C VAL A 235 -8.59 -6.21 7.10
N SER A 236 -7.93 -5.08 6.87
CA SER A 236 -7.82 -4.49 5.53
C SER A 236 -7.02 -5.37 4.56
N LEU A 237 -5.95 -6.01 5.02
CA LEU A 237 -5.18 -6.98 4.24
C LEU A 237 -5.99 -8.23 3.91
N HIS A 238 -6.85 -8.68 4.82
CA HIS A 238 -7.79 -9.76 4.56
C HIS A 238 -8.84 -9.33 3.51
N ASN A 239 -9.40 -8.13 3.64
CA ASN A 239 -10.37 -7.59 2.70
C ASN A 239 -9.78 -7.43 1.29
N LEU A 240 -8.50 -7.08 1.15
CA LEU A 240 -7.81 -7.07 -0.15
C LEU A 240 -7.88 -8.42 -0.87
N LYS A 241 -7.84 -9.54 -0.14
CA LYS A 241 -7.96 -10.89 -0.71
C LYS A 241 -9.38 -11.25 -1.17
N THR A 242 -10.38 -10.41 -0.89
CA THR A 242 -11.75 -10.57 -1.41
C THR A 242 -11.89 -10.05 -2.85
N TYR A 243 -10.94 -9.23 -3.33
CA TYR A 243 -10.88 -8.79 -4.72
C TYR A 243 -10.27 -9.90 -5.59
N PRO A 244 -11.00 -10.46 -6.57
CA PRO A 244 -10.53 -11.62 -7.33
C PRO A 244 -9.16 -11.42 -8.00
N PHE A 245 -8.93 -10.25 -8.59
CA PHE A 245 -7.67 -9.92 -9.26
C PHE A 245 -6.49 -9.70 -8.30
N VAL A 246 -6.75 -9.27 -7.05
CA VAL A 246 -5.71 -9.19 -6.02
C VAL A 246 -5.33 -10.61 -5.59
N LYS A 247 -6.33 -11.44 -5.28
CA LYS A 247 -6.14 -12.83 -4.88
C LYS A 247 -5.31 -13.60 -5.91
N GLU A 248 -5.70 -13.50 -7.19
CA GLU A 248 -4.98 -14.13 -8.29
C GLU A 248 -3.53 -13.65 -8.40
N ALA A 249 -3.28 -12.33 -8.29
CA ALA A 249 -1.94 -11.77 -8.39
C ALA A 249 -1.03 -12.18 -7.21
N VAL A 250 -1.58 -12.32 -6.00
CA VAL A 250 -0.87 -12.85 -4.83
C VAL A 250 -0.54 -14.33 -5.00
N GLU A 251 -1.49 -15.15 -5.45
CA GLU A 251 -1.28 -16.57 -5.73
C GLU A 251 -0.20 -16.80 -6.80
N LYS A 252 -0.14 -15.92 -7.81
CA LYS A 252 0.89 -15.91 -8.85
C LYS A 252 2.22 -15.30 -8.40
N LYS A 253 2.31 -14.78 -7.17
CA LYS A 253 3.49 -14.09 -6.62
C LYS A 253 3.91 -12.85 -7.41
N SER A 254 3.01 -12.27 -8.20
CA SER A 254 3.24 -11.00 -8.90
C SER A 254 2.82 -9.79 -8.06
N LEU A 255 2.16 -10.02 -6.91
CA LEU A 255 1.72 -9.00 -5.98
C LEU A 255 2.01 -9.42 -4.54
N LYS A 256 2.59 -8.52 -3.74
CA LYS A 256 2.77 -8.70 -2.29
C LYS A 256 1.81 -7.80 -1.50
N LEU A 257 1.29 -8.30 -0.39
CA LEU A 257 0.50 -7.53 0.56
C LEU A 257 1.32 -7.26 1.82
N ILE A 258 1.45 -5.99 2.19
CA ILE A 258 2.31 -5.53 3.28
C ILE A 258 1.46 -4.74 4.28
N GLY A 259 1.47 -5.16 5.53
CA GLY A 259 0.98 -4.37 6.65
C GLY A 259 2.08 -3.49 7.22
N ALA A 260 1.73 -2.29 7.65
CA ALA A 260 2.64 -1.41 8.35
C ALA A 260 1.94 -0.60 9.43
N HIS A 261 2.70 -0.14 10.42
CA HIS A 261 2.25 0.80 11.44
C HIS A 261 3.30 1.88 11.67
N TYR A 262 2.89 3.15 11.53
CA TYR A 262 3.72 4.31 11.80
C TYR A 262 3.37 4.93 13.15
N ASP A 263 4.27 4.80 14.12
CA ASP A 263 4.21 5.51 15.38
C ASP A 263 4.95 6.86 15.26
N PHE A 264 4.21 7.94 15.01
CA PHE A 264 4.78 9.28 14.95
C PHE A 264 5.07 9.88 16.33
N VAL A 265 4.59 9.25 17.41
CA VAL A 265 4.90 9.69 18.78
C VAL A 265 6.33 9.33 19.11
N ASN A 266 6.75 8.11 18.75
CA ASN A 266 8.08 7.59 19.03
C ASN A 266 9.01 7.57 17.80
N GLY A 267 8.49 7.86 16.60
CA GLY A 267 9.26 7.85 15.35
C GLY A 267 9.62 6.44 14.87
N VAL A 268 8.74 5.46 15.11
CA VAL A 268 8.97 4.04 14.78
C VAL A 268 8.08 3.63 13.61
N PHE A 269 8.62 2.83 12.69
CA PHE A 269 7.87 2.27 11.56
C PHE A 269 8.05 0.75 11.57
N GLU A 270 6.94 0.02 11.79
CA GLU A 270 6.90 -1.44 11.79
C GLU A 270 6.26 -1.96 10.50
N THR A 271 6.72 -3.11 9.98
CA THR A 271 6.18 -3.75 8.77
C THR A 271 6.06 -5.26 8.93
N TRP A 272 5.07 -5.87 8.27
CA TRP A 272 4.88 -7.31 8.19
C TRP A 272 4.26 -7.73 6.85
N GLU A 273 4.52 -8.96 6.39
CA GLU A 273 3.87 -9.54 5.21
C GLU A 273 2.64 -10.37 5.64
N ALA A 274 1.59 -10.39 4.80
CA ALA A 274 0.29 -11.03 5.09
C ALA A 274 -0.13 -12.15 4.13
#